data_AF-A0AAP0NAK0-F1
#
_entry.id   AF-A0AAP0NAK0-F1
#
_cell.length_a   1.000
_cell.length_b   1.000
_cell.length_c   1.000
_cell.angle_alpha   90.00
_cell.angle_beta   90.00
_cell.angle_gamma   90.00
#
_symmetry.space_group_name_H-M   'P 1'
#
loop_
_entity.id
_entity.type
_entity.pdbx_description
1 polymer ?
#
loop_
_entity_poly.entity_id
_entity_poly.type
_entity_poly.pdbx_seq_one_letter_code
_entity_poly.pdbx_strand_id
1 'polypeptide(L)'
;MLSDRVRMDAYYDAVFKNKHHFNGKTVLDVGTGSGILAIWSAQAGARKVYAVEATKMSEHARALIKANNLQDVIEVIEGSMEDVTLP
;
A
#
# COMPACT_ATOMS: atom_id res chain seq x y z
N MET A 1 10.89 3.90 -10.12
CA MET A 1 10.52 4.54 -8.83
C MET A 1 11.35 4.05 -7.65
N LEU A 2 11.45 2.74 -7.41
CA LEU A 2 12.01 2.19 -6.17
C LEU A 2 13.48 2.56 -5.89
N SER A 3 14.30 2.75 -6.94
CA SER A 3 15.72 3.15 -6.78
C SER A 3 15.93 4.63 -6.44
N ASP A 4 14.87 5.43 -6.43
CA ASP A 4 14.91 6.86 -6.08
C ASP A 4 14.89 7.01 -4.57
N ARG A 5 16.08 7.09 -3.97
CA ARG A 5 16.24 7.10 -2.52
C ARG A 5 15.58 8.29 -1.85
N VAL A 6 15.71 9.49 -2.41
CA VAL A 6 15.14 10.71 -1.81
C VAL A 6 13.64 10.57 -1.62
N ARG A 7 12.93 10.07 -2.64
CA ARG A 7 11.49 9.83 -2.54
C ARG A 7 11.17 8.70 -1.56
N MET A 8 11.84 7.55 -1.69
CA MET A 8 11.48 6.37 -0.91
C MET A 8 11.77 6.54 0.58
N ASP A 9 12.91 7.16 0.93
CA ASP A 9 13.28 7.45 2.32
C ASP A 9 12.30 8.43 2.96
N ALA A 10 11.83 9.43 2.21
CA ALA A 10 10.83 10.38 2.71
C ALA A 10 9.49 9.71 3.06
N TYR A 11 8.97 8.82 2.19
CA TYR A 11 7.75 8.06 2.49
C TYR A 11 7.95 7.07 3.64
N TYR A 12 9.08 6.36 3.65
CA TYR A 12 9.40 5.43 4.72
C TYR A 12 9.40 6.14 6.08
N ASP A 13 10.16 7.24 6.17
CA ASP A 13 10.23 8.04 7.39
C ASP A 13 8.87 8.60 7.80
N ALA A 14 8.08 9.12 6.86
CA ALA A 14 6.76 9.65 7.15
C ALA A 14 5.84 8.58 7.76
N VAL A 15 5.87 7.34 7.26
CA VAL A 15 5.07 6.22 7.79
C VAL A 15 5.62 5.75 9.14
N PHE A 16 6.90 5.40 9.21
CA PHE A 16 7.48 4.70 10.36
C PHE A 16 7.78 5.63 11.56
N LYS A 17 8.01 6.93 11.35
CA LYS A 17 8.10 7.91 12.44
C LYS A 17 6.73 8.32 12.97
N ASN A 18 5.65 8.04 12.24
CA ASN A 18 4.28 8.40 12.62
C ASN A 18 3.33 7.19 12.68
N LYS A 19 3.80 6.01 13.11
CA LYS A 19 2.98 4.78 13.21
C LYS A 19 1.65 4.96 13.93
N HIS A 20 1.56 5.88 14.89
CA HIS A 20 0.33 6.17 15.62
C HIS A 20 -0.81 6.70 14.74
N HIS A 21 -0.50 7.25 13.56
CA HIS A 21 -1.50 7.62 12.54
C HIS A 21 -1.97 6.42 11.70
N PHE A 22 -1.27 5.29 11.73
CA PHE A 22 -1.60 4.08 10.98
C PHE A 22 -2.23 3.00 11.86
N ASN A 23 -1.76 2.87 13.10
CA ASN A 23 -2.18 1.79 14.00
C ASN A 23 -3.71 1.70 14.16
N GLY A 24 -4.29 0.56 13.79
CA GLY A 24 -5.72 0.30 13.86
C GLY A 24 -6.58 1.04 12.82
N LYS A 25 -5.97 1.78 11.89
CA LYS A 25 -6.69 2.57 10.88
C LYS A 25 -6.93 1.79 9.59
N THR A 26 -7.87 2.28 8.79
CA THR A 26 -8.04 1.89 7.39
C THR A 26 -7.27 2.88 6.52
N VAL A 27 -6.46 2.40 5.58
CA VAL A 27 -5.62 3.21 4.68
C VAL A 27 -6.02 2.97 3.24
N LEU A 28 -5.98 4.03 2.42
CA LEU A 28 -6.12 3.95 0.97
C LEU A 28 -4.78 4.33 0.31
N ASP A 29 -4.23 3.43 -0.49
CA ASP A 29 -3.03 3.65 -1.30
C ASP A 29 -3.43 3.81 -2.77
N VAL A 30 -3.38 5.04 -3.28
CA VAL A 30 -3.84 5.42 -4.62
C VAL A 30 -2.68 5.33 -5.61
N GLY A 31 -2.81 4.48 -6.63
CA GLY A 31 -1.72 4.22 -7.57
C GLY A 31 -0.61 3.41 -6.92
N THR A 32 -0.98 2.28 -6.30
CA THR A 32 -0.07 1.51 -5.43
C THR A 32 1.17 0.97 -6.16
N GLY A 33 1.11 0.83 -7.49
CA GLY A 33 2.18 0.30 -8.31
C GLY A 33 2.64 -1.06 -7.78
N SER A 34 3.86 -1.11 -7.25
CA SER A 34 4.42 -2.34 -6.65
C SER A 34 3.80 -2.78 -5.31
N GLY A 35 2.96 -1.96 -4.66
CA GLY A 35 2.42 -2.27 -3.32
C GLY A 35 3.28 -1.79 -2.15
N ILE A 36 4.41 -1.13 -2.38
CA ILE A 36 5.40 -0.82 -1.33
C ILE A 36 4.84 0.09 -0.22
N LEU A 37 4.06 1.11 -0.56
CA LEU A 37 3.49 2.03 0.44
C LEU A 37 2.34 1.36 1.20
N ALA A 38 1.51 0.56 0.54
CA ALA A 38 0.53 -0.29 1.19
C ALA A 38 1.19 -1.28 2.19
N ILE A 39 2.31 -1.91 1.79
CA ILE A 39 3.08 -2.81 2.65
C ILE A 39 3.61 -2.08 3.89
N TRP A 40 4.21 -0.91 3.73
CA TRP A 40 4.69 -0.12 4.87
C TRP A 40 3.55 0.35 5.77
N SER A 41 2.41 0.71 5.20
CA SER A 41 1.21 1.07 5.97
C SER A 41 0.71 -0.09 6.83
N ALA A 42 0.67 -1.31 6.27
CA ALA A 42 0.32 -2.51 7.03
C ALA A 42 1.36 -2.83 8.12
N GLN A 43 2.65 -2.76 7.81
CA GLN A 43 3.74 -2.94 8.78
C GLN A 43 3.75 -1.87 9.90
N ALA A 44 3.22 -0.67 9.62
CA ALA A 44 3.02 0.39 10.59
C ALA A 44 1.81 0.15 11.51
N GLY A 45 1.02 -0.90 11.27
CA GLY A 45 -0.10 -1.33 12.12
C GLY A 45 -1.47 -1.00 11.55
N ALA A 46 -1.60 -0.63 10.27
CA ALA A 46 -2.90 -0.46 9.65
C ALA A 46 -3.75 -1.74 9.80
N ARG A 47 -5.02 -1.58 10.17
CA ARG A 47 -5.97 -2.69 10.30
C ARG A 47 -6.36 -3.25 8.93
N LYS A 48 -6.49 -2.37 7.94
CA LYS A 48 -6.85 -2.71 6.57
C LYS A 48 -6.22 -1.68 5.63
N VAL A 49 -5.73 -2.11 4.48
CA VAL A 49 -5.24 -1.24 3.42
C VAL A 49 -5.95 -1.62 2.11
N TYR A 50 -6.54 -0.63 1.44
CA TYR A 50 -7.02 -0.78 0.06
C TYR A 50 -5.98 -0.17 -0.86
N ALA A 51 -5.39 -0.99 -1.72
CA ALA A 51 -4.36 -0.60 -2.65
C ALA A 51 -4.96 -0.60 -4.07
N VAL A 52 -5.14 0.59 -4.64
CA VAL A 52 -5.77 0.76 -5.96
C VAL A 52 -4.69 0.93 -7.01
N GLU A 53 -4.75 0.14 -8.08
CA GLU A 53 -3.81 0.21 -9.20
C GLU A 53 -4.54 0.05 -10.52
N ALA A 54 -4.35 1.00 -11.44
CA ALA A 54 -5.06 1.03 -12.71
C ALA A 54 -4.52 0.03 -13.75
N THR A 55 -3.29 -0.44 -13.57
CA THR A 55 -2.59 -1.32 -14.52
C THR A 55 -2.45 -2.76 -14.02
N LYS A 56 -1.93 -3.64 -14.88
CA LYS A 56 -1.57 -5.02 -14.53
C LYS A 56 -0.42 -5.14 -13.51
N MET A 57 0.18 -4.03 -13.09
CA MET A 57 1.08 -4.00 -11.94
C MET A 57 0.39 -4.49 -10.66
N SER A 58 -0.95 -4.43 -10.60
CA SER A 58 -1.78 -5.01 -9.54
C SER A 58 -1.46 -6.48 -9.25
N GLU A 59 -1.14 -7.28 -10.28
CA GLU A 59 -0.78 -8.69 -10.14
C GLU A 59 0.55 -8.87 -9.41
N HIS A 60 1.52 -8.01 -9.72
CA HIS A 60 2.82 -7.99 -9.07
C HIS A 60 2.70 -7.50 -7.62
N ALA A 61 1.87 -6.48 -7.37
CA ALA A 61 1.57 -6.03 -6.02
C ALA A 61 0.98 -7.16 -5.17
N ARG A 62 0.00 -7.91 -5.68
CA ARG A 62 -0.57 -9.08 -4.98
C ARG A 62 0.49 -10.14 -4.66
N ALA A 63 1.39 -10.43 -5.60
CA ALA A 63 2.48 -11.38 -5.38
C ALA A 63 3.43 -10.92 -4.25
N LEU A 64 3.83 -9.64 -4.26
CA LEU A 64 4.71 -9.06 -3.24
C LEU A 64 4.03 -8.99 -1.87
N ILE A 65 2.76 -8.59 -1.81
CA ILE A 65 1.96 -8.57 -0.58
C ILE A 65 1.88 -9.96 0.03
N LYS A 66 1.59 -10.99 -0.79
CA LYS A 66 1.57 -12.38 -0.34
C LYS A 66 2.93 -12.87 0.13
N ALA A 67 4.01 -12.52 -0.58
CA ALA A 67 5.38 -12.87 -0.18
C ALA A 67 5.79 -12.24 1.16
N ASN A 68 5.13 -11.14 1.56
CA ASN A 68 5.31 -10.48 2.86
C ASN A 68 4.29 -10.93 3.93
N ASN A 69 3.42 -11.92 3.62
CA ASN A 69 2.35 -12.41 4.50
C ASN A 69 1.33 -11.34 4.92
N LEU A 70 1.00 -10.40 4.02
CA LEU A 70 0.12 -9.26 4.30
C LEU A 70 -1.22 -9.33 3.54
N GLN A 71 -1.52 -10.45 2.88
CA GLN A 71 -2.73 -10.62 2.06
C GLN A 71 -4.05 -10.46 2.84
N ASP A 72 -4.02 -10.71 4.15
CA ASP A 72 -5.21 -10.58 5.01
C ASP A 72 -5.45 -9.13 5.46
N VAL A 73 -4.43 -8.26 5.33
CA VAL A 73 -4.48 -6.85 5.72
C VAL A 73 -4.62 -5.95 4.50
N ILE A 74 -3.98 -6.29 3.38
CA ILE A 74 -3.93 -5.45 2.17
C ILE A 74 -4.76 -6.10 1.07
N GLU A 75 -5.72 -5.34 0.56
CA GLU A 75 -6.56 -5.73 -0.57
C GLU A 75 -6.22 -4.90 -1.80
N VAL A 76 -5.86 -5.58 -2.90
CA VAL A 76 -5.50 -4.91 -4.15
C VAL A 76 -6.70 -4.89 -5.09
N ILE A 77 -7.14 -3.68 -5.44
CA ILE A 77 -8.23 -3.43 -6.37
C ILE A 77 -7.62 -2.94 -7.69
N GLU A 78 -7.86 -3.68 -8.78
CA GLU A 78 -7.44 -3.25 -10.11
C GLU A 78 -8.50 -2.33 -10.71
N GLY A 79 -8.11 -1.09 -11.03
CA GLY A 79 -9.00 -0.07 -11.60
C GLY A 79 -8.47 1.34 -11.36
N SER A 80 -9.02 2.31 -12.08
CA SER A 80 -8.74 3.73 -11.82
C SER A 80 -9.42 4.16 -10.52
N MET A 81 -8.79 5.06 -9.76
CA MET A 81 -9.34 5.53 -8.48
C MET A 81 -10.74 6.17 -8.64
N GLU A 82 -10.98 6.79 -9.80
CA GLU A 82 -12.22 7.46 -10.16
C GLU A 82 -13.37 6.48 -10.43
N ASP A 83 -13.06 5.23 -10.80
CA ASP A 83 -14.06 4.24 -11.23
C ASP A 83 -14.29 3.13 -10.19
N VAL A 84 -13.35 2.94 -9.26
CA VAL A 84 -13.46 1.91 -8.22
C VAL A 84 -14.39 2.35 -7.08
N THR A 85 -15.18 1.42 -6.57
CA THR A 85 -15.95 1.60 -5.34
C THR A 85 -15.22 0.90 -4.20
N LEU A 86 -14.95 1.64 -3.12
CA LEU A 86 -14.35 1.08 -1.90
C LEU A 86 -15.45 0.51 -0.98
N PRO A 87 -15.19 -0.60 -0.25
CA PRO A 87 -16.12 -1.16 0.73
C PRO A 87 -16.38 -0.28 1.95
#